data_AF-A0A971W6E7-F1
#
_entry.id   AF-A0A971W6E7-F1
#
_cell.length_a   1.000
_cell.length_b   1.000
_cell.length_c   1.000
_cell.angle_alpha   90.00
_cell.angle_beta   90.00
_cell.angle_gamma   90.00
#
_symmetry.space_group_name_H-M   'P 1'
#
loop_
_entity.id
_entity.type
_entity.pdbx_description
1 polymer ?
#
loop_
_entity_poly.entity_id
_entity_poly.type
_entity_poly.pdbx_seq_one_letter_code
_entity_poly.pdbx_strand_id
1 'polypeptide(L)' 'MLVENTFKQSSFYYALYQMIPDNYILKQINAAIDLSFVNELLADRYCRHFGRPAKEPEMMLRIQILKYLY' A
#
# COMPACT_ATOMS: atom_id res chain seq x y z
N MET A 1 10.48 5.44 12.68
CA MET A 1 10.09 4.01 12.80
C MET A 1 9.21 3.60 11.64
N LEU A 2 9.66 2.63 10.82
CA LEU A 2 8.74 1.93 9.90
C LEU A 2 7.94 0.92 10.70
N VAL A 3 6.63 0.96 10.54
CA VAL A 3 5.71 0.02 11.17
C VAL A 3 5.15 -0.83 10.05
N GLU A 4 5.41 -2.13 10.09
CA GLU A 4 4.77 -3.09 9.19
C GLU A 4 3.32 -3.30 9.63
N ASN A 5 2.39 -3.01 8.73
CA ASN A 5 0.98 -3.09 8.96
C ASN A 5 0.46 -4.39 8.32
N THR A 6 0.37 -5.43 9.13
CA THR A 6 -0.17 -6.75 8.74
C THR A 6 -1.70 -6.77 8.56
N PHE A 7 -2.38 -5.63 8.73
CA PHE A 7 -3.83 -5.56 8.69
C PHE A 7 -4.36 -5.52 7.25
N LYS A 8 -4.63 -6.70 6.67
CA LYS A 8 -5.59 -6.83 5.56
C LYS A 8 -6.95 -6.42 6.10
N GLN A 9 -7.37 -5.22 5.69
CA GLN A 9 -8.49 -4.47 6.24
C GLN A 9 -9.81 -5.29 6.24
N SER A 10 -10.20 -5.86 7.38
CA SER A 10 -11.55 -6.38 7.62
C SER A 10 -12.50 -5.22 7.94
N SER A 11 -12.63 -4.25 7.02
CA SER A 11 -13.52 -3.11 7.19
C SER A 11 -14.73 -3.21 6.28
N PHE A 12 -15.77 -2.45 6.60
CA PHE A 12 -16.94 -2.23 5.74
C PHE A 12 -16.56 -1.93 4.28
N TYR A 13 -15.44 -1.24 4.05
CA TYR A 13 -14.94 -0.90 2.71
C TYR A 13 -14.54 -2.12 1.87
N TYR A 14 -14.29 -3.28 2.49
CA TYR A 14 -14.03 -4.51 1.75
C TYR A 14 -15.26 -4.94 0.92
N ALA A 15 -16.46 -4.84 1.49
CA ALA A 15 -17.70 -5.17 0.76
C ALA A 15 -17.88 -4.28 -0.47
N LEU A 16 -17.60 -2.97 -0.33
CA LEU A 16 -17.63 -2.02 -1.45
C LEU A 16 -16.56 -2.35 -2.50
N TYR A 17 -15.35 -2.74 -2.06
CA TYR A 17 -14.28 -3.14 -2.97
C TYR A 17 -14.63 -4.38 -3.80
N GLN A 18 -15.39 -5.33 -3.25
CA GLN A 18 -15.87 -6.50 -4.00
C GLN A 18 -16.87 -6.13 -5.11
N MET A 19 -17.57 -5.00 -5.01
CA MET A 19 -18.52 -4.55 -6.03
C MET A 19 -17.82 -3.92 -7.26
N ILE A 20 -16.52 -3.59 -7.18
CA ILE A 20 -15.75 -3.03 -8.29
C ILE A 20 -15.46 -4.14 -9.31
N PRO A 21 -15.64 -3.93 -10.62
CA PRO A 21 -15.32 -4.93 -11.65
C PRO A 21 -13.84 -5.35 -11.64
N ASP A 22 -13.55 -6.64 -11.87
CA ASP A 22 -12.17 -7.16 -11.82
C ASP A 22 -11.28 -6.68 -12.97
N ASN A 23 -11.87 -6.25 -14.08
CA ASN A 23 -11.16 -5.61 -15.19
C ASN A 23 -10.82 -4.14 -14.91
N TYR A 24 -11.09 -3.62 -13.72
CA TYR A 24 -10.70 -2.28 -13.33
C TYR A 24 -9.18 -2.15 -13.17
N ILE A 25 -8.60 -1.08 -13.71
CA ILE A 25 -7.14 -0.90 -13.82
C ILE A 25 -6.39 -1.04 -12.50
N LEU A 26 -6.89 -0.46 -11.39
CA LEU A 26 -6.20 -0.56 -10.10
C LEU A 26 -6.27 -1.98 -9.52
N LYS A 27 -7.34 -2.75 -9.80
CA LYS A 27 -7.43 -4.17 -9.45
C LYS A 27 -6.42 -4.98 -10.25
N GLN A 28 -6.31 -4.72 -11.55
CA GLN A 28 -5.32 -5.37 -12.42
C GLN A 28 -3.88 -5.07 -11.98
N ILE A 29 -3.56 -3.82 -11.67
CA ILE A 29 -2.23 -3.43 -11.15
C ILE A 29 -1.94 -4.17 -9.84
N ASN A 30 -2.88 -4.18 -8.90
CA ASN A 30 -2.71 -4.85 -7.61
C ASN A 30 -2.58 -6.38 -7.75
N ALA A 31 -3.15 -6.98 -8.80
CA ALA A 31 -3.01 -8.40 -9.10
C ALA A 31 -1.70 -8.73 -9.84
N ALA A 32 -1.20 -7.80 -10.64
CA ALA A 32 -0.01 -8.00 -11.47
C ALA A 32 1.30 -7.66 -10.75
N ILE A 33 1.27 -6.76 -9.76
CA ILE A 33 2.45 -6.23 -9.09
C ILE A 33 2.27 -6.30 -7.59
N ASP A 34 3.12 -7.07 -6.92
CA ASP A 34 3.28 -6.97 -5.47
C ASP A 34 4.16 -5.75 -5.16
N LEU A 35 3.62 -4.78 -4.43
CA LEU A 35 4.33 -3.54 -4.05
C LEU A 35 5.02 -3.65 -2.68
N SER A 36 4.92 -4.81 -2.00
CA SER A 36 5.55 -5.04 -0.69
C SER A 36 7.07 -4.80 -0.71
N PHE A 37 7.73 -5.04 -1.85
CA PHE A 37 9.17 -4.82 -2.05
C PHE A 37 9.62 -3.39 -1.74
N VAL A 38 8.72 -2.41 -1.85
CA VAL A 38 9.04 -0.99 -1.62
C VAL A 38 9.41 -0.75 -0.15
N ASN A 39 8.79 -1.48 0.77
CA ASN A 39 9.10 -1.38 2.18
C ASN A 39 10.52 -1.91 2.46
N GLU A 40 10.89 -3.03 1.86
CA GLU A 40 12.24 -3.61 1.97
C GLU A 40 13.29 -2.69 1.33
N LEU A 41 13.01 -2.20 0.12
CA LEU A 41 13.90 -1.33 -0.64
C LEU A 41 14.28 -0.05 0.10
N LEU A 42 13.35 0.49 0.90
CA LEU A 42 13.53 1.75 1.61
C LEU A 42 13.83 1.57 3.10
N ALA A 43 13.93 0.33 3.59
CA ALA A 43 14.07 0.05 5.01
C ALA A 43 15.29 0.72 5.66
N ASP A 44 16.39 0.86 4.92
CA ASP A 44 17.65 1.50 5.34
C ASP A 44 17.51 3.02 5.54
N ARG A 45 16.52 3.65 4.90
CA ARG A 45 16.27 5.10 4.99
C ARG A 45 15.47 5.52 6.21
N TYR A 46 14.94 4.55 6.96
CA TYR A 46 14.13 4.84 8.14
C TYR A 46 14.78 4.32 9.41
N CYS A 47 14.72 5.12 10.47
CA CYS A 47 15.16 4.69 11.78
C CYS A 47 14.19 3.62 12.33
N ARG A 48 14.74 2.47 12.74
CA ARG A 48 13.96 1.35 13.32
C ARG A 48 13.46 1.63 14.73
N HIS A 49 14.22 2.39 15.53
CA HIS A 49 13.99 2.48 16.97
C HIS A 49 13.50 3.85 17.45
N PHE A 50 13.74 4.91 16.68
CA PHE A 50 13.48 6.28 17.10
C PHE A 50 12.67 7.08 16.07
N GLY A 51 12.10 8.18 16.55
CA GLY A 51 11.32 9.13 15.76
C GLY A 51 9.84 8.77 15.64
N ARG A 52 9.10 9.63 14.93
CA ARG A 52 7.68 9.42 14.66
C ARG A 52 7.49 8.15 13.81
N PRO A 53 6.41 7.37 14.04
CA PRO A 53 6.03 6.30 13.13
C PRO A 53 5.74 6.92 11.75
N ALA A 54 6.51 6.48 10.75
CA ALA A 54 6.29 6.86 9.37
C ALA A 54 5.16 6.00 8.80
N LYS A 55 4.41 6.55 7.85
CA LYS A 55 3.51 5.74 7.02
C LYS A 55 4.34 4.87 6.08
N GLU A 56 3.81 3.69 5.78
CA GLU A 56 4.48 2.69 4.96
C GLU A 56 4.83 3.24 3.57
N PRO A 57 6.09 3.08 3.12
CA PRO A 57 6.51 3.46 1.79
C PRO A 57 5.65 2.86 0.67
N GLU A 58 5.23 1.59 0.82
CA GLU A 58 4.29 0.95 -0.11
C GLU A 58 2.98 1.74 -0.25
N MET A 59 2.36 2.12 0.87
CA MET A 59 1.10 2.89 0.86
C MET A 59 1.30 4.25 0.16
N MET A 60 2.44 4.90 0.40
CA MET A 60 2.76 6.18 -0.25
C MET A 60 2.91 6.00 -1.77
N LEU A 61 3.53 4.92 -2.23
CA LEU A 61 3.64 4.62 -3.66
C LEU A 61 2.26 4.33 -4.27
N ARG A 62 1.41 3.55 -3.60
CA ARG A 62 0.02 3.30 -4.03
C ARG A 62 -0.75 4.60 -4.25
N ILE A 63 -0.56 5.60 -3.38
CA ILE A 63 -1.15 6.94 -3.54
C ILE A 63 -0.56 7.68 -4.75
N GLN A 64 0.75 7.58 -5.00
CA GLN A 64 1.34 8.21 -6.20
C GLN A 64 0.83 7.56 -7.49
N ILE A 65 0.66 6.24 -7.53
CA ILE A 65 0.04 5.54 -8.67
C ILE A 65 -1.39 6.05 -8.88
N LEU A 66 -2.17 6.19 -7.79
CA LEU A 66 -3.52 6.72 -7.87
C LEU A 66 -3.55 8.14 -8.45
N LYS A 67 -2.69 9.03 -7.95
CA LYS A 67 -2.54 10.41 -8.44
C LYS A 67 -2.02 10.52 -9.88
N TYR A 68 -1.33 9.50 -10.36
CA TYR A 68 -0.81 9.48 -11.72
C TYR A 68 -1.91 9.07 -12.72
N LEU A 69 -2.82 8.19 -12.29
CA LEU A 69 -3.92 7.68 -13.12
C LEU A 69 -5.15 8.61 -13.12
N TYR A 70 -5.29 9.47 -12.11
CA TYR A 70 -6.43 10.37 -11.88
C TYR A 70 -5.95 11.76 -11.45
#